data_AF-A0A956ABW4-F1
#
_entry.id   AF-A0A956ABW4-F1
#
_cell.length_a   1.000
_cell.length_b   1.000
_cell.length_c   1.000
_cell.angle_alpha   90.00
_cell.angle_beta   90.00
_cell.angle_gamma   90.00
#
_symmetry.space_group_name_H-M   'P 1'
#
loop_
_entity.id
_entity.type
_entity.pdbx_description
1 polymer ?
#
loop_
_entity_poly.entity_id
_entity_poly.type
_entity_poly.pdbx_seq_one_letter_code
_entity_poly.pdbx_strand_id
1 'polypeptide(L)'
;NCKAVLEALLYIRTSFVRTPKYNVVGLKNDEWKSKKNYHRRRNYLPLFEMGFGLWFTFSVIVAVIMKAYLALPFLFLFQFGFLYTSLLSLFQTGASLDTRKAQS
;
A
#
# COMPACT_ATOMS: atom_id res chain seq x y z
N ASN A 1 -11.17 11.32 -7.93
CA ASN A 1 -11.17 12.55 -8.74
C ASN A 1 -10.77 12.30 -10.19
N CYS A 2 -9.56 11.83 -10.49
CA CYS A 2 -9.13 11.57 -11.88
C CYS A 2 -10.00 10.54 -12.64
N LYS A 3 -10.49 9.52 -11.92
CA LYS A 3 -11.45 8.52 -12.45
C LYS A 3 -12.74 9.13 -13.02
N ALA A 4 -13.29 10.17 -12.38
CA ALA A 4 -14.53 10.82 -12.83
C ALA A 4 -14.32 11.65 -14.11
N VAL A 5 -13.12 12.20 -14.30
CA VAL A 5 -12.75 12.92 -15.54
C VAL A 5 -12.61 11.94 -16.70
N LEU A 6 -11.96 10.79 -16.46
CA LEU A 6 -11.86 9.70 -17.43
C LEU A 6 -13.24 9.12 -17.81
N GLU A 7 -14.13 8.94 -16.85
CA GLU A 7 -15.51 8.47 -17.10
C GLU A 7 -16.34 9.47 -17.91
N ALA A 8 -16.15 10.79 -17.68
CA ALA A 8 -16.80 11.84 -18.46
C ALA A 8 -16.28 11.91 -19.92
N LEU A 9 -14.99 11.66 -20.13
CA LEU A 9 -14.38 11.59 -21.47
C LEU A 9 -14.90 10.37 -22.25
N LEU A 10 -15.14 9.24 -21.58
CA LEU A 10 -15.68 8.02 -22.16
C LEU A 10 -17.22 8.02 -22.32
N TYR A 11 -17.86 9.18 -22.14
CA TYR A 11 -19.32 9.37 -22.22
C TYR A 11 -20.13 8.41 -21.32
N ILE A 12 -19.52 7.93 -20.23
CA ILE A 12 -20.21 7.11 -19.24
C ILE A 12 -20.94 8.06 -18.30
N ARG A 13 -22.27 8.10 -18.39
CA ARG A 13 -23.12 8.91 -17.52
C ARG A 13 -23.12 8.35 -16.11
N THR A 14 -22.11 8.67 -15.33
CA THR A 14 -22.10 8.34 -13.90
C THR A 14 -22.99 9.35 -13.18
N SER A 15 -24.12 8.90 -12.64
CA SER A 15 -24.97 9.73 -11.78
C SER A 15 -24.17 10.19 -10.57
N PHE A 16 -23.93 11.49 -10.47
CA PHE A 16 -23.25 12.11 -9.35
C PHE A 16 -24.18 12.05 -8.12
N VAL A 17 -24.29 10.86 -7.50
CA VAL A 17 -25.07 10.68 -6.29
C VAL A 17 -24.36 11.46 -5.19
N ARG A 18 -24.97 12.56 -4.74
CA ARG A 18 -24.47 13.29 -3.59
C ARG A 18 -24.46 12.34 -2.39
N THR A 19 -23.31 12.29 -1.72
CA THR A 19 -23.05 11.40 -0.60
C THR A 19 -24.06 11.60 0.54
N PRO A 20 -24.76 10.56 1.02
CA PRO A 20 -25.53 10.65 2.24
C PRO A 20 -24.57 10.94 3.41
N LYS A 21 -24.77 12.08 4.08
CA LYS A 21 -23.77 12.65 4.99
C LYS A 21 -23.55 11.81 6.25
N TYR A 22 -24.56 11.12 6.78
CA TYR A 22 -24.40 10.13 7.85
C TYR A 22 -25.61 9.19 7.84
N ASN A 23 -25.39 7.88 7.84
CA ASN A 23 -26.42 6.92 8.22
C ASN A 23 -25.87 6.04 9.35
N VAL A 24 -25.85 6.61 10.55
CA VAL A 24 -25.51 5.94 11.82
C VAL A 24 -26.77 5.73 12.66
N VAL A 25 -27.85 5.29 12.04
CA VAL A 25 -29.01 4.77 12.76
C VAL A 25 -29.17 3.30 12.43
N GLY A 26 -28.79 2.46 13.39
CA GLY A 26 -29.46 1.18 13.58
C GLY A 26 -28.75 -0.10 13.15
N LEU A 27 -27.46 -0.30 13.46
CA LEU A 27 -26.94 -1.67 13.61
C LEU A 27 -26.22 -1.84 14.94
N LYS A 28 -26.99 -2.30 15.93
CA LYS A 28 -26.50 -3.10 17.04
C LYS A 28 -25.91 -4.40 16.47
N ASN A 29 -24.60 -4.43 16.29
CA ASN A 29 -23.73 -5.58 16.53
C ASN A 29 -22.32 -5.24 16.02
N ASP A 30 -21.34 -5.75 16.75
CA ASP A 30 -19.89 -5.56 16.67
C ASP A 30 -19.21 -5.91 15.32
N GLU A 31 -19.79 -5.52 14.18
CA GLU A 31 -19.21 -5.77 12.85
C GLU A 31 -18.14 -4.75 12.44
N TRP A 32 -17.90 -3.70 13.23
CA TRP A 32 -16.82 -2.74 12.97
C TRP A 32 -15.43 -3.39 13.10
N LYS A 33 -15.28 -4.43 13.94
CA LYS A 33 -14.04 -5.20 14.03
C LYS A 33 -13.90 -6.23 12.90
N SER A 34 -15.00 -6.75 12.34
CA SER A 34 -14.93 -7.75 11.25
C SER A 34 -14.67 -7.11 9.88
N LYS A 35 -15.06 -5.84 9.67
CA LYS A 35 -14.64 -5.03 8.50
C LYS A 35 -13.19 -4.55 8.55
N LYS A 36 -12.48 -4.83 9.65
CA LYS A 36 -11.01 -4.75 9.70
C LYS A 36 -10.34 -5.87 8.90
N ASN A 37 -11.13 -6.71 8.21
CA ASN A 37 -10.75 -7.29 6.93
C ASN A 37 -10.66 -6.18 5.88
N TYR A 38 -9.64 -5.33 6.09
CA TYR A 38 -8.91 -4.56 5.11
C TYR A 38 -8.93 -5.37 3.82
N HIS A 39 -9.78 -4.98 2.88
CA HIS A 39 -10.02 -5.75 1.67
C HIS A 39 -8.69 -5.91 0.98
N ARG A 40 -8.07 -7.08 1.18
CA ARG A 40 -6.80 -7.50 0.62
C ARG A 40 -7.07 -7.79 -0.85
N ARG A 41 -7.37 -6.72 -1.61
CA ARG A 41 -6.83 -6.63 -2.96
C ARG A 41 -5.37 -6.94 -2.77
N ARG A 42 -4.91 -7.95 -3.48
CA ARG A 42 -3.52 -8.35 -3.61
C ARG A 42 -2.77 -7.12 -4.12
N ASN A 43 -2.48 -6.20 -3.21
CA ASN A 43 -1.81 -4.97 -3.51
C ASN A 43 -0.40 -5.44 -3.82
N TYR A 44 -0.05 -5.44 -5.11
CA TYR A 44 1.32 -5.69 -5.56
C TYR A 44 2.27 -4.60 -5.07
N LEU A 45 1.76 -3.57 -4.38
CA LEU A 45 2.49 -2.46 -3.79
C LEU A 45 3.71 -2.90 -2.96
N PRO A 46 3.63 -3.86 -2.02
CA PRO A 46 4.79 -4.30 -1.24
C PRO A 46 5.85 -5.03 -2.09
N LEU A 47 5.44 -5.68 -3.18
CA LEU A 47 6.38 -6.29 -4.13
C LEU A 47 7.15 -5.22 -4.91
N PHE A 48 6.47 -4.15 -5.31
CA PHE A 48 7.12 -3.00 -5.93
C PHE A 48 8.04 -2.26 -4.96
N GLU A 49 7.62 -2.06 -3.71
CA GLU A 49 8.47 -1.46 -2.65
C GLU A 49 9.74 -2.28 -2.41
N MET A 50 9.63 -3.61 -2.39
CA MET A 50 10.78 -4.50 -2.27
C MET A 50 11.71 -4.39 -3.49
N GLY A 51 11.15 -4.24 -4.69
CA GLY A 51 11.91 -3.94 -5.91
C GLY A 51 12.66 -2.60 -5.83
N PHE A 52 12.01 -1.56 -5.30
CA PHE A 52 12.67 -0.27 -5.06
C PHE A 52 13.82 -0.39 -4.04
N GLY A 53 13.65 -1.14 -2.96
CA GLY A 53 14.73 -1.40 -2.01
C GLY A 53 15.96 -2.12 -2.64
N LEU A 54 15.74 -3.05 -3.57
CA LEU A 54 16.86 -3.65 -4.31
C LEU A 54 17.52 -2.64 -5.25
N TRP A 55 16.72 -1.83 -5.94
CA TRP A 55 17.22 -0.77 -6.84
C TRP A 55 18.05 0.30 -6.11
N PHE A 56 17.62 0.70 -4.92
CA PHE A 56 18.36 1.65 -4.10
C PHE A 56 19.67 1.05 -3.56
N THR A 57 19.74 -0.26 -3.31
CA THR A 57 21.01 -0.95 -2.99
C THR A 57 22.02 -0.78 -4.13
N PHE A 58 21.58 -0.96 -5.38
CA PHE A 58 22.41 -0.71 -6.55
C PHE A 58 22.81 0.78 -6.67
N SER A 59 21.87 1.69 -6.43
CA SER A 59 22.13 3.14 -6.44
C SER A 59 23.17 3.56 -5.39
N VAL A 60 23.17 2.94 -4.19
CA VAL A 60 24.18 3.18 -3.16
C VAL A 60 25.57 2.74 -3.64
N ILE A 61 25.68 1.58 -4.29
CA ILE A 61 26.96 1.10 -4.84
C ILE A 61 27.49 2.10 -5.86
N VAL A 62 26.65 2.56 -6.79
CA VAL A 62 27.03 3.57 -7.79
C VAL A 62 27.45 4.88 -7.13
N ALA A 63 26.72 5.34 -6.11
CA ALA A 63 27.05 6.56 -5.38
C ALA A 63 28.41 6.48 -4.66
N VAL A 64 28.77 5.31 -4.11
CA VAL A 64 30.09 5.07 -3.50
C VAL A 64 31.19 5.15 -4.55
N ILE A 65 30.99 4.53 -5.72
CA ILE A 65 31.95 4.57 -6.83
C ILE A 65 32.19 6.01 -7.30
N MET A 66 31.11 6.80 -7.40
CA MET A 66 31.17 8.22 -7.78
C MET A 66 31.69 9.14 -6.66
N LYS A 67 32.05 8.59 -5.48
CA LYS A 67 32.45 9.35 -4.28
C LYS A 67 31.43 10.42 -3.86
N ALA A 68 30.15 10.19 -4.15
CA ALA A 68 29.05 11.09 -3.83
C ALA A 68 28.58 10.89 -2.38
N TYR A 69 29.47 11.11 -1.42
CA TYR A 69 29.21 10.82 -0.01
C TYR A 69 28.08 11.66 0.59
N LEU A 70 27.85 12.87 0.06
CA LEU A 70 26.75 13.74 0.50
C LEU A 70 25.37 13.12 0.21
N ALA A 71 25.25 12.34 -0.87
CA ALA A 71 23.99 11.72 -1.28
C ALA A 71 23.69 10.43 -0.49
N LEU A 72 24.70 9.76 0.06
CA LEU A 72 24.55 8.50 0.81
C LEU A 72 23.51 8.56 1.94
N PRO A 73 23.54 9.53 2.88
CA PRO A 73 22.55 9.56 3.96
C PRO A 73 21.11 9.70 3.44
N PHE A 74 20.93 10.46 2.35
CA PHE A 74 19.63 10.59 1.69
C PHE A 74 19.19 9.27 1.06
N LEU A 75 20.06 8.60 0.31
CA LEU A 75 19.77 7.29 -0.30
C LEU A 75 19.46 6.22 0.75
N PHE A 76 20.23 6.18 1.85
CA PHE A 76 19.98 5.23 2.92
C PHE A 76 18.63 5.46 3.59
N LEU A 77 18.19 6.71 3.77
CA LEU A 77 16.89 7.01 4.35
C LEU A 77 15.74 6.43 3.51
N PHE A 78 15.79 6.56 2.17
CA PHE A 78 14.81 5.91 1.30
C PHE A 78 14.93 4.39 1.33
N GLN A 79 16.16 3.87 1.29
CA GLN A 79 16.42 2.43 1.34
C GLN A 79 15.80 1.78 2.57
N PHE A 80 16.02 2.36 3.75
CA PHE A 80 15.45 1.87 5.00
C PHE A 80 13.93 2.01 5.02
N GLY A 81 13.38 3.11 4.49
CA GLY A 81 11.93 3.30 4.38
C GLY A 81 11.26 2.17 3.58
N PHE A 82 11.74 1.92 2.35
CA PHE A 82 11.17 0.89 1.48
C PHE A 82 11.36 -0.52 2.02
N LEU A 83 12.54 -0.84 2.57
CA LEU A 83 12.77 -2.16 3.18
C LEU A 83 11.86 -2.38 4.39
N TYR A 84 11.70 -1.38 5.25
CA TYR A 84 10.87 -1.49 6.44
C TYR A 84 9.39 -1.71 6.10
N THR A 85 8.82 -0.92 5.19
CA THR A 85 7.42 -1.07 4.78
C THR A 85 7.18 -2.40 4.08
N SER A 86 8.11 -2.82 3.21
CA SER A 86 8.03 -4.11 2.50
C SER A 86 8.05 -5.28 3.47
N LEU A 87 8.99 -5.28 4.43
CA LEU A 87 9.09 -6.31 5.46
C LEU A 87 7.82 -6.36 6.31
N LEU A 88 7.36 -5.22 6.82
CA LEU A 88 6.14 -5.15 7.64
C LEU A 88 4.92 -5.69 6.88
N SER A 89 4.80 -5.34 5.60
CA SER A 89 3.71 -5.82 4.76
C SER A 89 3.78 -7.33 4.48
N LEU A 90 5.00 -7.86 4.27
CA LEU A 90 5.22 -9.31 4.14
C LEU A 90 4.90 -10.04 5.45
N PHE A 91 5.32 -9.53 6.60
CA PHE A 91 4.96 -10.10 7.91
C PHE A 91 3.46 -10.09 8.16
N GLN A 92 2.77 -8.99 7.87
CA GLN A 92 1.32 -8.91 7.98
C GLN A 92 0.62 -9.90 7.03
N THR A 93 1.17 -10.07 5.82
CA THR A 93 0.68 -11.00 4.79
C THR A 93 0.92 -12.45 5.18
N GLY A 94 2.06 -12.79 5.78
CA GLY A 94 2.44 -14.12 6.24
C GLY A 94 1.67 -14.54 7.50
N ALA A 95 1.64 -13.69 8.53
CA ALA A 95 0.91 -13.95 9.78
C ALA A 95 -0.61 -14.16 9.57
N SER A 96 -1.16 -13.55 8.52
CA SER A 96 -2.58 -13.73 8.14
C SER A 96 -2.83 -14.97 7.27
N LEU A 97 -1.80 -15.63 6.75
CA LEU A 97 -1.94 -16.93 6.08
C LEU A 97 -1.98 -18.08 7.10
N ASP A 98 -1.21 -17.99 8.18
CA ASP A 98 -1.21 -19.00 9.25
C ASP A 98 -2.56 -19.08 9.96
N THR A 99 -3.22 -17.94 10.19
CA THR A 99 -4.57 -17.90 10.80
C THR A 99 -5.64 -18.53 9.92
N ARG A 100 -5.48 -18.52 8.58
CA ARG A 100 -6.41 -19.21 7.66
C ARG A 100 -6.19 -20.71 7.61
N LYS A 101 -4.95 -21.17 7.73
CA LYS A 101 -4.61 -22.60 7.72
C LYS A 101 -5.06 -23.32 9.00
N ALA A 102 -5.19 -22.60 10.11
CA ALA A 102 -5.70 -23.12 11.37
C ALA A 102 -7.25 -23.19 11.45
N GLN A 103 -7.97 -22.59 10.49
CA GLN A 103 -9.44 -22.63 10.41
C GLN A 103 -9.98 -23.59 9.33
N SER A 104 -9.12 -24.28 8.59
CA SER A 104 -9.48 -25.34 7.62
C SER A 104 -9.13 -26.72 8.17
#